data_AF-A0A1R1LXV0-F1
#
_entry.id   AF-A0A1R1LXV0-F1
#
_cell.length_a   1.000
_cell.length_b   1.000
_cell.length_c   1.000
_cell.angle_alpha   90.00
_cell.angle_beta   90.00
_cell.angle_gamma   90.00
#
_symmetry.space_group_name_H-M   'P 1'
#
loop_
_entity.id
_entity.type
_entity.pdbx_description
1 polymer ?
#
loop_
_entity_poly.entity_id
_entity_poly.type
_entity_poly.pdbx_seq_one_letter_code
_entity_poly.pdbx_strand_id
1 'polypeptide(L)'
;MVLTLLVIVIGVLLIAGIATYSSASLVRGSADRAADAAGRPADADVIEPDAAFWTGFAGIAGVIAVAALGAAIVGRAGLLLAVAAFVAILLAGTHLLRTTRQRVRQRVLDAAAGRMTALRARHDAVVERWLAYELDPGKQIEYPQMTDVSQPSAAAVVRAMRQARDARDAADEAGYADAVTRLEQTFAEAERRALGQ
;
A
#
# COMPACT_ATOMS: atom_id res chain seq x y z
N MET A 1 -14.69 12.96 -49.91
CA MET A 1 -14.02 11.78 -49.31
C MET A 1 -13.09 12.14 -48.17
N VAL A 2 -12.09 13.02 -48.35
CA VAL A 2 -11.16 13.41 -47.26
C VAL A 2 -11.88 14.12 -46.10
N LEU A 3 -12.81 15.03 -46.38
CA LEU A 3 -13.59 15.74 -45.36
C LEU A 3 -14.49 14.78 -44.54
N THR A 4 -15.05 13.77 -45.19
CA THR A 4 -15.92 12.76 -44.58
C THR A 4 -15.13 11.83 -43.65
N LEU A 5 -13.92 11.44 -44.08
CA LEU A 5 -13.00 10.63 -43.30
C LEU A 5 -12.47 11.39 -42.07
N LEU A 6 -12.24 12.70 -42.22
CA LEU A 6 -11.84 13.59 -41.13
C LEU A 6 -12.93 13.71 -40.04
N VAL A 7 -14.20 13.89 -40.44
CA VAL A 7 -15.32 14.01 -39.48
C VAL A 7 -15.54 12.71 -38.71
N ILE A 8 -15.40 11.55 -39.36
CA ILE A 8 -15.52 10.23 -38.71
C ILE A 8 -14.37 10.00 -37.74
N VAL A 9 -13.13 10.34 -38.12
CA VAL A 9 -11.96 10.22 -37.24
C VAL A 9 -12.08 11.17 -36.04
N ILE A 10 -12.54 12.40 -36.24
CA ILE A 10 -12.79 13.36 -35.14
C ILE A 10 -13.91 12.87 -34.22
N GLY A 11 -14.98 12.27 -34.76
CA GLY A 11 -16.06 11.69 -33.95
C GLY A 11 -15.60 10.49 -33.11
N VAL A 12 -14.81 9.59 -33.70
CA VAL A 12 -14.21 8.45 -32.98
C VAL A 12 -13.21 8.90 -31.93
N LEU A 13 -12.39 9.92 -32.22
CA LEU A 13 -11.46 10.52 -31.26
C LEU A 13 -12.18 11.27 -30.13
N LEU A 14 -13.34 11.88 -30.39
CA LEU A 14 -14.16 12.52 -29.36
C LEU A 14 -14.82 11.47 -28.44
N ILE A 15 -15.33 10.37 -28.99
CA ILE A 15 -15.94 9.28 -28.20
C ILE A 15 -14.87 8.54 -27.39
N ALA A 16 -13.71 8.25 -27.99
CA ALA A 16 -12.57 7.67 -27.29
C ALA A 16 -11.99 8.64 -26.24
N GLY A 17 -11.98 9.94 -26.55
CA GLY A 17 -11.59 11.02 -25.65
C GLY A 17 -12.51 11.15 -24.43
N ILE A 18 -13.83 11.04 -24.61
CA ILE A 18 -14.82 11.06 -23.52
C ILE A 18 -14.67 9.81 -22.64
N ALA A 19 -14.41 8.63 -23.23
CA ALA A 19 -14.14 7.40 -22.47
C ALA A 19 -12.81 7.46 -21.69
N THR A 20 -11.79 8.11 -22.26
CA THR A 20 -10.49 8.34 -21.61
C THR A 20 -10.55 9.45 -20.55
N TYR A 21 -11.39 10.46 -20.76
CA TYR A 21 -11.66 11.55 -19.81
C TYR A 21 -12.46 11.06 -18.59
N SER A 22 -13.40 10.12 -18.80
CA SER A 22 -14.13 9.43 -17.73
C SER A 22 -13.20 8.54 -16.87
N SER A 23 -12.20 7.90 -17.48
CA SER A 23 -11.19 7.15 -16.73
C SER A 23 -10.19 8.06 -16.00
N ALA A 24 -9.89 9.24 -16.54
CA ALA A 24 -9.08 10.25 -15.84
C ALA A 24 -9.81 10.93 -14.69
N SER A 25 -11.13 11.15 -14.77
CA SER A 25 -11.94 11.68 -13.66
C SER A 25 -12.15 10.65 -12.54
N LEU A 26 -12.20 9.35 -12.89
CA LEU A 26 -12.17 8.26 -11.90
C LEU A 26 -10.83 8.17 -11.18
N VAL A 27 -9.71 8.39 -11.88
CA VAL A 27 -8.36 8.42 -11.28
C VAL A 27 -8.13 9.69 -10.46
N ARG A 28 -8.56 10.87 -10.93
CA ARG A 28 -8.41 12.15 -10.20
C ARG A 28 -9.34 12.20 -8.97
N GLY A 29 -10.59 11.75 -9.11
CA GLY A 29 -11.50 11.58 -7.97
C GLY A 29 -11.06 10.50 -6.98
N SER A 30 -10.27 9.50 -7.40
CA SER A 30 -9.66 8.52 -6.49
C SER A 30 -8.49 9.09 -5.68
N ALA A 31 -7.76 10.07 -6.22
CA ALA A 31 -6.68 10.75 -5.51
C ALA A 31 -7.23 11.73 -4.46
N ASP A 32 -8.29 12.47 -4.81
CA ASP A 32 -8.97 13.39 -3.88
C ASP A 32 -9.70 12.60 -2.77
N ARG A 33 -10.33 11.46 -3.12
CA ARG A 33 -10.95 10.56 -2.12
C ARG A 33 -9.95 9.81 -1.25
N ALA A 34 -8.74 9.50 -1.75
CA ALA A 34 -7.68 8.91 -0.94
C ALA A 34 -7.11 9.92 0.09
N ALA A 35 -7.13 11.22 -0.23
CA ALA A 35 -6.80 12.27 0.73
C ALA A 35 -7.90 12.42 1.81
N ASP A 36 -9.17 12.26 1.45
CA ASP A 36 -10.31 12.25 2.39
C ASP A 36 -10.41 10.94 3.21
N ALA A 37 -9.91 9.81 2.68
CA ALA A 37 -9.94 8.49 3.31
C ALA A 37 -8.91 8.30 4.42
N ALA A 38 -7.95 9.23 4.57
CA ALA A 38 -7.09 9.29 5.76
C ALA A 38 -7.87 9.54 7.08
N GLY A 39 -9.20 9.77 7.00
CA GLY A 39 -10.09 9.94 8.14
C GLY A 39 -11.42 9.16 8.13
N ARG A 40 -11.67 8.17 7.25
CA ARG A 40 -12.92 7.38 7.27
C ARG A 40 -12.71 5.85 7.25
N PRO A 41 -13.60 5.07 7.90
CA PRO A 41 -13.47 3.62 8.01
C PRO A 41 -13.65 2.89 6.67
N ALA A 42 -13.10 1.67 6.62
CA ALA A 42 -12.70 0.85 5.47
C ALA A 42 -13.81 0.35 4.51
N ASP A 43 -15.00 0.95 4.51
CA ASP A 43 -16.17 0.39 3.83
C ASP A 43 -16.44 1.04 2.45
N ALA A 44 -15.58 1.96 2.01
CA ALA A 44 -15.79 2.79 0.81
C ALA A 44 -15.13 2.26 -0.49
N ASP A 45 -14.42 1.13 -0.46
CA ASP A 45 -13.60 0.65 -1.58
C ASP A 45 -14.24 -0.49 -2.42
N VAL A 46 -15.51 -0.80 -2.22
CA VAL A 46 -16.23 -1.70 -3.13
C VAL A 46 -16.54 -0.92 -4.40
N ILE A 47 -15.69 -1.03 -5.41
CA ILE A 47 -16.06 -0.71 -6.79
C ILE A 47 -17.37 -1.45 -7.05
N GLU A 48 -18.46 -0.71 -7.22
CA GLU A 48 -19.78 -1.29 -7.47
C GLU A 48 -19.61 -2.26 -8.65
N PRO A 49 -19.86 -3.58 -8.46
CA PRO A 49 -19.59 -4.60 -9.47
C PRO A 49 -20.17 -4.24 -10.84
N ASP A 50 -21.29 -3.51 -10.79
CA ASP A 50 -22.03 -2.98 -11.92
C ASP A 50 -21.22 -1.93 -12.70
N ALA A 51 -20.50 -1.03 -12.05
CA ALA A 51 -19.70 -0.02 -12.72
C ALA A 51 -18.57 -0.65 -13.54
N ALA A 52 -17.88 -1.65 -12.98
CA ALA A 52 -16.81 -2.38 -13.67
C ALA A 52 -17.34 -3.23 -14.84
N PHE A 53 -18.51 -3.85 -14.66
CA PHE A 53 -19.22 -4.56 -15.72
C PHE A 53 -19.60 -3.61 -16.88
N TRP A 54 -20.25 -2.49 -16.58
CA TRP A 54 -20.68 -1.52 -17.60
C TRP A 54 -19.51 -0.89 -18.36
N THR A 55 -18.37 -0.67 -17.70
CA THR A 55 -17.16 -0.17 -18.40
C THR A 55 -16.56 -1.22 -19.33
N GLY A 56 -16.50 -2.48 -18.91
CA GLY A 56 -16.05 -3.58 -19.75
C GLY A 56 -16.98 -3.80 -20.96
N PHE A 57 -18.29 -3.80 -20.71
CA PHE A 57 -19.33 -3.96 -21.73
C PHE A 57 -19.30 -2.83 -22.76
N ALA A 58 -19.23 -1.57 -22.32
CA ALA A 58 -19.19 -0.41 -23.21
C ALA A 58 -17.93 -0.40 -24.09
N GLY A 59 -16.77 -0.83 -23.55
CA GLY A 59 -15.53 -0.97 -24.31
C GLY A 59 -15.63 -2.01 -25.42
N ILE A 60 -16.17 -3.20 -25.12
CA ILE A 60 -16.36 -4.27 -26.11
C ILE A 60 -17.40 -3.87 -27.17
N ALA A 61 -18.53 -3.29 -26.75
CA ALA A 61 -19.58 -2.83 -27.66
C ALA A 61 -19.07 -1.75 -28.63
N GLY A 62 -18.23 -0.82 -28.14
CA GLY A 62 -17.60 0.20 -28.99
C GLY A 62 -16.68 -0.39 -30.06
N VAL A 63 -15.88 -1.41 -29.72
CA VAL A 63 -15.02 -2.10 -30.69
C VAL A 63 -15.85 -2.82 -31.76
N ILE A 64 -16.91 -3.51 -31.35
CA ILE A 64 -17.81 -4.22 -32.28
C ILE A 64 -18.45 -3.23 -33.26
N ALA A 65 -18.90 -2.07 -32.78
CA ALA A 65 -19.48 -1.03 -33.64
C ALA A 65 -18.47 -0.48 -34.67
N VAL A 66 -17.23 -0.22 -34.25
CA VAL A 66 -16.15 0.25 -35.16
C VAL A 66 -15.78 -0.83 -36.17
N ALA A 67 -15.71 -2.09 -35.75
CA ALA A 67 -15.40 -3.23 -36.61
C ALA A 67 -16.48 -3.45 -37.69
N ALA A 68 -17.76 -3.40 -37.31
CA ALA A 68 -18.89 -3.55 -38.22
C ALA A 68 -18.93 -2.43 -39.27
N LEU A 69 -18.67 -1.19 -38.84
CA LEU A 69 -18.62 -0.04 -39.74
C LEU A 69 -17.42 -0.11 -40.71
N GLY A 70 -16.25 -0.52 -40.22
CA GLY A 70 -15.06 -0.72 -41.06
C GLY A 70 -15.22 -1.85 -42.08
N ALA A 71 -15.89 -2.94 -41.69
CA ALA A 71 -16.20 -4.06 -42.58
C ALA A 71 -17.18 -3.66 -43.69
N ALA A 72 -18.17 -2.82 -43.39
CA ALA A 72 -19.14 -2.33 -44.36
C ALA A 72 -18.55 -1.38 -45.40
N ILE A 73 -17.47 -0.66 -45.06
CA ILE A 73 -16.88 0.38 -45.93
C ILE A 73 -15.64 -0.13 -46.69
N VAL A 74 -14.80 -0.96 -46.07
CA VAL A 74 -13.45 -1.34 -46.58
C VAL A 74 -13.34 -2.85 -46.87
N GLY A 75 -14.37 -3.64 -46.57
CA GLY A 75 -14.37 -5.09 -46.75
C GLY A 75 -13.42 -5.82 -45.78
N ARG A 76 -12.79 -6.93 -46.21
CA ARG A 76 -11.98 -7.81 -45.34
C ARG A 76 -10.75 -7.11 -44.72
N ALA A 77 -10.25 -6.05 -45.34
CA ALA A 77 -9.13 -5.26 -44.79
C ALA A 77 -9.55 -4.43 -43.56
N GLY A 78 -10.78 -3.90 -43.53
CA GLY A 78 -11.36 -3.27 -42.33
C GLY A 78 -11.54 -4.27 -41.19
N LEU A 79 -11.92 -5.50 -41.56
CA LEU A 79 -11.82 -6.76 -40.81
C LEU A 79 -10.59 -6.82 -39.88
N LEU A 80 -9.45 -6.94 -40.55
CA LEU A 80 -8.15 -7.20 -39.93
C LEU A 80 -7.65 -6.01 -39.11
N LEU A 81 -7.87 -4.77 -39.55
CA LEU A 81 -7.49 -3.57 -38.80
C LEU A 81 -8.28 -3.45 -37.49
N ALA A 82 -9.58 -3.77 -37.49
CA ALA A 82 -10.40 -3.75 -36.29
C ALA A 82 -9.95 -4.81 -35.27
N VAL A 83 -9.63 -6.03 -35.72
CA VAL A 83 -9.09 -7.09 -34.86
C VAL A 83 -7.72 -6.68 -34.30
N ALA A 84 -6.83 -6.13 -35.14
CA ALA A 84 -5.52 -5.67 -34.70
C ALA A 84 -5.61 -4.55 -33.65
N ALA A 85 -6.51 -3.58 -33.87
CA ALA A 85 -6.78 -2.52 -32.89
C ALA A 85 -7.34 -3.08 -31.58
N PHE A 86 -8.26 -4.04 -31.63
CA PHE A 86 -8.80 -4.69 -30.44
C PHE A 86 -7.72 -5.43 -29.65
N VAL A 87 -6.87 -6.20 -30.33
CA VAL A 87 -5.74 -6.91 -29.71
C VAL A 87 -4.76 -5.92 -29.09
N ALA A 88 -4.44 -4.81 -29.77
CA ALA A 88 -3.57 -3.77 -29.23
C ALA A 88 -4.17 -3.11 -27.98
N ILE A 89 -5.47 -2.84 -27.96
CA ILE A 89 -6.18 -2.29 -26.78
C ILE A 89 -6.16 -3.29 -25.63
N LEU A 90 -6.38 -4.59 -25.88
CA LEU A 90 -6.31 -5.62 -24.84
C LEU A 90 -4.89 -5.77 -24.27
N LEU A 91 -3.88 -5.78 -25.13
CA LEU A 91 -2.48 -5.85 -24.70
C LEU A 91 -2.06 -4.59 -23.92
N ALA A 92 -2.43 -3.40 -24.40
CA ALA A 92 -2.15 -2.14 -23.71
C ALA A 92 -2.90 -2.05 -22.36
N GLY A 93 -4.18 -2.45 -22.33
CA GLY A 93 -5.00 -2.49 -21.13
C GLY A 93 -4.45 -3.46 -20.09
N THR A 94 -4.08 -4.68 -20.50
CA THR A 94 -3.45 -5.65 -19.58
C THR A 94 -2.08 -5.19 -19.10
N HIS A 95 -1.27 -4.55 -19.95
CA HIS A 95 0.01 -3.98 -19.53
C HIS A 95 -0.17 -2.86 -18.50
N LEU A 96 -1.12 -1.95 -18.72
CA LEU A 96 -1.43 -0.87 -17.76
C LEU A 96 -1.95 -1.44 -16.44
N LEU A 97 -2.87 -2.41 -16.48
CA LEU A 97 -3.38 -3.08 -15.28
C LEU A 97 -2.29 -3.85 -14.54
N ARG A 98 -1.38 -4.53 -15.25
CA ARG A 98 -0.26 -5.25 -14.62
C ARG A 98 0.70 -4.27 -13.95
N THR A 99 1.06 -3.18 -14.62
CA THR A 99 1.99 -2.19 -14.07
C THR A 99 1.39 -1.44 -12.88
N THR A 100 0.10 -1.08 -12.91
CA THR A 100 -0.57 -0.46 -11.76
C THR A 100 -0.68 -1.43 -10.59
N ARG A 101 -1.10 -2.69 -10.84
CA ARG A 101 -1.17 -3.74 -9.80
C ARG A 101 0.20 -4.02 -9.18
N GLN A 102 1.26 -4.05 -9.99
CA GLN A 102 2.63 -4.23 -9.49
C GLN A 102 3.05 -3.07 -8.59
N ARG A 103 2.77 -1.81 -8.97
CA ARG A 103 3.08 -0.64 -8.15
C ARG A 103 2.35 -0.66 -6.81
N VAL A 104 1.07 -1.02 -6.79
CA VAL A 104 0.29 -1.15 -5.55
C VAL A 104 0.87 -2.26 -4.67
N ARG A 105 1.19 -3.42 -5.26
CA ARG A 105 1.80 -4.53 -4.52
C ARG A 105 3.15 -4.13 -3.92
N GLN A 106 4.00 -3.45 -4.68
CA GLN A 106 5.29 -2.95 -4.17
C GLN A 106 5.08 -1.98 -3.02
N ARG A 107 4.16 -1.02 -3.13
CA ARG A 107 3.85 -0.09 -2.04
C ARG A 107 3.40 -0.79 -0.75
N VAL A 108 2.61 -1.87 -0.85
CA VAL A 108 2.19 -2.65 0.32
C VAL A 108 3.38 -3.36 0.97
N LEU A 109 4.27 -3.95 0.16
CA LEU A 109 5.50 -4.58 0.65
C LEU A 109 6.45 -3.55 1.29
N ASP A 110 6.65 -2.41 0.64
CA ASP A 110 7.48 -1.31 1.14
C ASP A 110 6.92 -0.74 2.44
N ALA A 111 5.59 -0.57 2.53
CA ALA A 111 4.93 -0.12 3.75
C ALA A 111 5.05 -1.14 4.89
N ALA A 112 4.94 -2.44 4.61
CA ALA A 112 5.16 -3.49 5.60
C ALA A 112 6.63 -3.52 6.07
N ALA A 113 7.59 -3.41 5.15
CA ALA A 113 9.00 -3.32 5.47
C ALA A 113 9.31 -2.06 6.31
N GLY A 114 8.72 -0.92 5.97
CA GLY A 114 8.85 0.32 6.74
C GLY A 114 8.33 0.20 8.16
N ARG A 115 7.16 -0.43 8.36
CA ARG A 115 6.60 -0.70 9.69
C ARG A 115 7.53 -1.58 10.53
N MET A 116 8.06 -2.66 9.95
CA MET A 116 9.02 -3.54 10.64
C MET A 116 10.32 -2.80 11.01
N THR A 117 10.85 -1.97 10.12
CA THR A 117 12.05 -1.15 10.38
C THR A 117 11.81 -0.17 11.52
N ALA A 118 10.69 0.54 11.52
CA ALA A 118 10.32 1.45 12.60
C ALA A 118 10.20 0.72 13.95
N LEU A 119 9.64 -0.49 13.95
CA LEU A 119 9.50 -1.30 15.16
C LEU A 119 10.84 -1.80 15.70
N ARG A 120 11.77 -2.18 14.82
CA ARG A 120 13.16 -2.50 15.21
C ARG A 120 13.87 -1.28 15.79
N ALA A 121 13.75 -0.11 15.18
CA ALA A 121 14.35 1.11 15.71
C ALA A 121 13.86 1.44 17.12
N ARG A 122 12.56 1.26 17.40
CA ARG A 122 11.98 1.42 18.74
C ARG A 122 12.57 0.44 19.76
N HIS A 123 12.65 -0.84 19.39
CA HIS A 123 13.28 -1.86 20.22
C HIS A 123 14.75 -1.55 20.52
N ASP A 124 15.53 -1.25 19.48
CA ASP A 124 16.95 -0.94 19.58
C ASP A 124 17.17 0.30 20.47
N ALA A 125 16.32 1.32 20.38
CA ALA A 125 16.39 2.52 21.24
C ALA A 125 16.16 2.22 22.73
N VAL A 126 15.33 1.23 23.08
CA VAL A 126 15.17 0.80 24.48
C VAL A 126 16.41 0.01 24.92
N VAL A 127 16.89 -0.90 24.08
CA VAL A 127 18.08 -1.72 24.36
C VAL A 127 19.32 -0.84 24.56
N GLU A 128 19.51 0.18 23.71
CA GLU A 128 20.62 1.13 23.83
C GLU A 128 20.57 1.89 25.16
N ARG A 129 19.40 2.38 25.57
CA ARG A 129 19.24 3.04 26.87
C ARG A 129 19.50 2.09 28.03
N TRP A 130 19.01 0.86 27.96
CA TRP A 130 19.29 -0.18 28.96
C TRP A 130 20.80 -0.48 29.06
N LEU A 131 21.47 -0.63 27.92
CA LEU A 131 22.92 -0.86 27.88
C LEU A 131 23.71 0.27 28.53
N ALA A 132 23.23 1.52 28.49
CA ALA A 132 23.86 2.60 29.21
C ALA A 132 23.85 2.38 30.74
N TYR A 133 22.81 1.76 31.31
CA TYR A 133 22.78 1.42 32.73
C TYR A 133 23.65 0.20 33.06
N GLU A 134 23.76 -0.75 32.14
CA GLU A 134 24.56 -1.98 32.33
C GLU A 134 26.07 -1.79 32.06
N LEU A 135 26.46 -0.84 31.22
CA LEU A 135 27.85 -0.70 30.78
C LEU A 135 28.57 0.51 31.42
N ASP A 136 27.85 1.43 32.04
CA ASP A 136 28.42 2.60 32.72
C ASP A 136 28.50 2.37 34.24
N PRO A 137 29.72 2.23 34.81
CA PRO A 137 29.89 2.03 36.25
C PRO A 137 29.30 3.17 37.09
N GLY A 138 29.30 4.41 36.59
CA GLY A 138 28.71 5.56 37.28
C GLY A 138 27.20 5.38 37.45
N LYS A 139 26.51 4.99 36.37
CA LYS A 139 25.08 4.71 36.40
C LYS A 139 24.72 3.49 37.24
N GLN A 140 25.56 2.46 37.27
CA GLN A 140 25.32 1.30 38.14
C GLN A 140 25.36 1.69 39.63
N ILE A 141 26.27 2.60 40.02
CA ILE A 141 26.37 3.09 41.39
C ILE A 141 25.19 4.01 41.74
N GLU A 142 24.80 4.89 40.81
CA GLU A 142 23.74 5.87 41.03
C GLU A 142 22.33 5.26 40.95
N TYR A 143 22.14 4.26 40.09
CA TYR A 143 20.86 3.61 39.81
C TYR A 143 20.93 2.08 39.98
N PRO A 144 21.30 1.56 41.16
CA PRO A 144 21.47 0.11 41.37
C PRO A 144 20.20 -0.70 41.11
N GLN A 145 19.03 -0.07 41.27
CA GLN A 145 17.72 -0.64 40.96
C GLN A 145 17.43 -0.93 39.49
N MET A 146 18.22 -0.36 38.58
CA MET A 146 18.13 -0.69 37.15
C MET A 146 18.97 -1.93 36.82
N THR A 147 20.11 -2.14 37.48
CA THR A 147 21.06 -3.22 37.17
C THR A 147 20.85 -4.48 38.02
N ASP A 148 20.30 -4.34 39.23
CA ASP A 148 20.07 -5.47 40.13
C ASP A 148 18.85 -6.29 39.70
N VAL A 149 19.11 -7.46 39.08
CA VAL A 149 18.09 -8.41 38.63
C VAL A 149 17.26 -9.05 39.75
N SER A 150 17.66 -8.91 41.02
CA SER A 150 16.82 -9.33 42.15
C SER A 150 15.61 -8.42 42.33
N GLN A 151 15.67 -7.20 41.79
CA GLN A 151 14.55 -6.27 41.83
C GLN A 151 13.46 -6.66 40.82
N PRO A 152 12.18 -6.70 41.24
CA PRO A 152 11.08 -7.12 40.37
C PRO A 152 10.96 -6.29 39.09
N SER A 153 11.27 -4.98 39.15
CA SER A 153 11.23 -4.04 38.03
C SER A 153 12.32 -4.35 36.98
N ALA A 154 13.58 -4.49 37.40
CA ALA A 154 14.68 -4.84 36.50
C ALA A 154 14.47 -6.23 35.87
N ALA A 155 14.04 -7.22 36.66
CA ALA A 155 13.69 -8.54 36.14
C ALA A 155 12.54 -8.49 35.12
N ALA A 156 11.56 -7.60 35.30
CA ALA A 156 10.48 -7.42 34.34
C ALA A 156 10.97 -6.86 33.00
N VAL A 157 11.90 -5.89 33.02
CA VAL A 157 12.52 -5.36 31.79
C VAL A 157 13.27 -6.45 31.05
N VAL A 158 14.10 -7.25 31.74
CA VAL A 158 14.83 -8.38 31.11
C VAL A 158 13.87 -9.40 30.50
N ARG A 159 12.76 -9.73 31.18
CA ARG A 159 11.72 -10.61 30.62
C ARG A 159 11.06 -9.99 29.38
N ALA A 160 10.75 -8.70 29.40
CA ALA A 160 10.12 -8.01 28.28
C ALA A 160 11.07 -7.94 27.06
N MET A 161 12.37 -7.70 27.27
CA MET A 161 13.38 -7.75 26.21
C MET A 161 13.44 -9.13 25.57
N ARG A 162 13.42 -10.19 26.39
CA ARG A 162 13.39 -11.57 25.89
C ARG A 162 12.12 -11.85 25.08
N GLN A 163 10.94 -11.44 25.55
CA GLN A 163 9.68 -11.61 24.81
C GLN A 163 9.70 -10.89 23.46
N ALA A 164 10.22 -9.66 23.41
CA ALA A 164 10.36 -8.91 22.16
C ALA A 164 11.33 -9.60 21.20
N ARG A 165 12.44 -10.14 21.70
CA ARG A 165 13.39 -10.92 20.90
C ARG A 165 12.76 -12.22 20.37
N ASP A 166 12.10 -12.99 21.21
CA ASP A 166 11.47 -14.26 20.82
C ASP A 166 10.39 -14.03 19.76
N ALA A 167 9.57 -12.98 19.91
CA ALA A 167 8.55 -12.60 18.91
C ALA A 167 9.17 -12.16 17.57
N ARG A 168 10.31 -11.44 17.61
CA ARG A 168 11.07 -11.08 16.40
C ARG A 168 11.60 -12.32 15.68
N ASP A 169 12.17 -13.28 16.42
CA ASP A 169 12.76 -14.49 15.86
C ASP A 169 11.68 -15.45 15.30
N ALA A 170 10.49 -15.44 15.89
CA ALA A 170 9.31 -16.16 15.38
C ALA A 170 8.66 -15.52 14.14
N ALA A 171 9.13 -14.36 13.69
CA ALA A 171 8.54 -13.57 12.60
C ALA A 171 7.04 -13.23 12.81
N ASP A 172 6.59 -13.13 14.06
CA ASP A 172 5.26 -12.68 14.43
C ASP A 172 5.23 -11.15 14.54
N GLU A 173 4.81 -10.47 13.47
CA GLU A 173 4.81 -9.00 13.42
C GLU A 173 3.88 -8.36 14.47
N ALA A 174 2.69 -8.94 14.67
CA ALA A 174 1.73 -8.41 15.64
C ALA A 174 2.21 -8.65 17.08
N GLY A 175 2.65 -9.88 17.38
CA GLY A 175 3.21 -10.20 18.68
C GLY A 175 4.48 -9.41 18.99
N TYR A 176 5.32 -9.14 17.98
CA TYR A 176 6.50 -8.30 18.14
C TYR A 176 6.11 -6.84 18.43
N ALA A 177 5.09 -6.30 17.76
CA ALA A 177 4.61 -4.94 18.02
C ALA A 177 4.11 -4.75 19.46
N ASP A 178 3.33 -5.73 19.95
CA ASP A 178 2.83 -5.74 21.32
C ASP A 178 3.97 -5.92 22.34
N ALA A 179 4.93 -6.81 22.05
CA ALA A 179 6.07 -7.06 22.91
C ALA A 179 7.00 -5.84 23.03
N VAL A 180 7.26 -5.12 21.95
CA VAL A 180 8.05 -3.87 21.97
C VAL A 180 7.32 -2.78 22.76
N THR A 181 6.00 -2.64 22.58
CA THR A 181 5.20 -1.68 23.34
C THR A 181 5.24 -1.99 24.85
N ARG A 182 5.13 -3.28 25.21
CA ARG A 182 5.24 -3.72 26.60
C ARG A 182 6.64 -3.46 27.16
N LEU A 183 7.68 -3.71 26.37
CA LEU A 183 9.07 -3.43 26.73
C LEU A 183 9.29 -1.94 27.02
N GLU A 184 8.83 -1.05 26.14
CA GLU A 184 8.92 0.41 26.34
C GLU A 184 8.22 0.85 27.63
N GLN A 185 7.00 0.35 27.87
CA GLN A 185 6.23 0.66 29.09
C GLN A 185 6.94 0.18 30.35
N THR A 186 7.39 -1.08 30.35
CA THR A 186 8.06 -1.70 31.50
C THR A 186 9.38 -1.00 31.80
N PHE A 187 10.15 -0.65 30.76
CA PHE A 187 11.39 0.11 30.89
C PHE A 187 11.14 1.50 31.47
N ALA A 188 10.18 2.25 30.91
CA ALA A 188 9.85 3.59 31.40
C ALA A 188 9.35 3.57 32.86
N GLU A 189 8.64 2.52 33.26
CA GLU A 189 8.21 2.36 34.66
C GLU A 189 9.37 2.03 35.60
N ALA A 190 10.32 1.19 35.17
CA ALA A 190 11.55 0.92 35.92
C ALA A 190 12.39 2.20 36.06
N GLU A 191 12.53 2.98 34.98
CA GLU A 191 13.29 4.23 34.96
C GLU A 191 12.66 5.28 35.89
N ARG A 192 11.34 5.45 35.87
CA ARG A 192 10.65 6.35 36.83
C ARG A 192 10.89 5.97 38.28
N ARG A 193 10.74 4.67 38.61
CA ARG A 193 11.06 4.18 39.96
C ARG A 193 12.50 4.45 40.34
N ALA A 194 13.42 4.30 39.39
CA ALA A 194 14.83 4.51 39.62
C ALA A 194 15.19 5.99 39.85
N LEU A 195 14.48 6.89 39.17
CA LEU A 195 14.65 8.34 39.31
C LEU A 195 13.85 8.92 40.49
N GLY A 196 13.00 8.13 41.15
CA GLY A 196 12.12 8.57 42.22
C GLY A 196 10.96 9.46 41.75
N GLN A 197 10.50 9.29 40.51
CA GLN A 197 9.40 10.04 39.89
C GLN A 197 8.05 9.32 39.99
#